data_AF-A0A2E4Y7Z6-F1
#
_entry.id   AF-A0A2E4Y7Z6-F1
#
_cell.length_a   1.000
_cell.length_b   1.000
_cell.length_c   1.000
_cell.angle_alpha   90.00
_cell.angle_beta   90.00
_cell.angle_gamma   90.00
#
_symmetry.space_group_name_H-M   'P 1'
#
loop_
_entity.id
_entity.type
_entity.pdbx_description
1 polymer ?
#
loop_
_entity_poly.entity_id
_entity_poly.type
_entity_poly.pdbx_seq_one_letter_code
_entity_poly.pdbx_strand_id
1 'polypeptide(L)'
;NNEFIKGYSFYEIGNVSKKIDSPELFNFKKYVKLPSLWGSDEGLNYINVATQRMSVQVASEIFDNDFVSLVVKDEINRGQKIIFLRLNDQAWYNKFDFAFFETFLDSYFLKFRVKSIKELDKIESQSLNFWSFLSLVEKEGGEKACVDFTAFLNSLIDEKNDNSLDWENFIRDFIGEVKRSFTDSLKFTFESNIRVYFLTNEDKKEELSNILEDVITSFPYRRYCFNNNGEFISFEKPILSFKSVEGNFIKDLQLKDRERKKPERVFKPSEFL
;
A
#
# COMPACT_ATOMS: atom_id res chain seq x y z
N ASN A 1 13.12 6.27 32.60
CA ASN A 1 12.64 6.30 31.21
C ASN A 1 11.41 7.19 31.11
N ASN A 2 11.61 8.47 30.77
CA ASN A 2 10.53 9.41 30.55
C ASN A 2 9.97 9.17 29.15
N GLU A 3 9.07 8.20 29.02
CA GLU A 3 8.32 8.05 27.79
C GLU A 3 7.34 9.23 27.67
N PHE A 4 7.41 9.98 26.57
CA PHE A 4 6.70 11.23 26.43
C PHE A 4 5.20 11.03 26.07
N ILE A 5 4.91 10.04 25.24
CA ILE A 5 3.56 9.64 24.81
C ILE A 5 3.14 8.40 25.61
N LYS A 6 1.99 8.45 26.28
CA LYS A 6 1.36 7.30 26.96
C LYS A 6 0.61 6.40 25.98
N GLY A 7 -0.10 7.02 25.05
CA GLY A 7 -0.96 6.34 24.10
C GLY A 7 -1.27 7.22 22.90
N TYR A 8 -1.64 6.61 21.79
CA TYR A 8 -2.14 7.35 20.63
C TYR A 8 -3.15 6.53 19.84
N SER A 9 -3.98 7.23 19.09
CA SER A 9 -4.85 6.66 18.09
C SER A 9 -5.03 7.60 16.92
N PHE A 10 -5.67 7.15 15.85
CA PHE A 10 -6.10 8.02 14.78
C PHE A 10 -7.24 7.42 13.98
N TYR A 11 -8.05 8.29 13.38
CA TYR A 11 -8.99 7.96 12.32
C TYR A 11 -8.43 8.36 10.96
N GLU A 12 -8.74 7.56 9.96
CA GLU A 12 -8.59 7.90 8.55
C GLU A 12 -9.88 7.56 7.79
N ILE A 13 -10.04 8.15 6.60
CA ILE A 13 -11.15 7.82 5.70
C ILE A 13 -10.96 6.37 5.26
N GLY A 14 -11.96 5.53 5.54
CA GLY A 14 -11.96 4.14 5.08
C GLY A 14 -12.18 4.07 3.57
N ASN A 15 -11.87 2.92 2.97
CA ASN A 15 -12.09 2.71 1.54
C ASN A 15 -13.58 2.66 1.15
N VAL A 16 -14.45 2.38 2.13
CA VAL A 16 -15.90 2.45 1.93
C VAL A 16 -16.35 3.87 2.18
N SER A 17 -16.91 4.46 1.13
CA SER A 17 -17.46 5.79 1.15
C SER A 17 -18.44 5.92 2.32
N LYS A 18 -18.23 6.94 3.17
CA LYS A 18 -18.99 7.27 4.39
C LYS A 18 -18.55 6.60 5.69
N LYS A 19 -17.42 5.89 5.77
CA LYS A 19 -16.88 5.37 7.04
C LYS A 19 -15.51 5.96 7.35
N ILE A 20 -15.27 6.30 8.61
CA ILE A 20 -13.93 6.56 9.13
C ILE A 20 -13.53 5.41 10.05
N ASP A 21 -12.29 4.97 9.90
CA ASP A 21 -11.79 3.77 10.56
C ASP A 21 -10.50 4.08 11.33
N SER A 22 -10.40 3.46 12.50
CA SER A 22 -9.16 3.39 13.29
C SER A 22 -8.46 2.08 12.90
N PRO A 23 -7.36 2.11 12.15
CA PRO A 23 -6.75 0.89 11.62
C PRO A 23 -6.12 0.06 12.74
N GLU A 24 -6.27 -1.26 12.76
CA GLU A 24 -5.49 -2.09 13.67
C GLU A 24 -4.02 -2.05 13.25
N LEU A 25 -3.21 -1.47 14.13
CA LEU A 25 -1.77 -1.48 14.01
C LEU A 25 -1.22 -2.59 14.88
N PHE A 26 -0.79 -3.68 14.26
CA PHE A 26 -0.08 -4.76 14.94
C PHE A 26 1.33 -4.28 15.33
N ASN A 27 1.81 -4.68 16.52
CA ASN A 27 3.14 -4.37 17.08
C ASN A 27 3.39 -2.95 17.62
N PHE A 28 2.38 -2.08 17.67
CA PHE A 28 2.54 -0.75 18.28
C PHE A 28 2.06 -0.74 19.73
N LYS A 29 3.00 -0.83 20.69
CA LYS A 29 2.72 -0.96 22.15
C LYS A 29 1.85 0.13 22.79
N LYS A 30 1.64 1.26 22.11
CA LYS A 30 0.91 2.43 22.62
C LYS A 30 -0.30 2.80 21.77
N TYR A 31 -0.55 2.03 20.71
CA TYR A 31 -1.68 2.26 19.85
C TYR A 31 -2.95 1.74 20.53
N VAL A 32 -3.97 2.59 20.59
CA VAL A 32 -5.30 2.21 21.09
C VAL A 32 -6.27 2.28 19.92
N LYS A 33 -6.84 1.15 19.53
CA LYS A 33 -7.84 1.13 18.44
C LYS A 33 -9.14 1.78 18.92
N LEU A 34 -9.67 2.72 18.14
CA LEU A 34 -10.98 3.30 18.37
C LEU A 34 -12.06 2.54 17.57
N PRO A 35 -13.32 2.52 18.04
CA PRO A 35 -14.45 2.05 17.26
C PRO A 35 -14.60 2.82 15.94
N SER A 36 -14.96 2.12 14.86
CA SER A 36 -15.27 2.76 13.58
C SER A 36 -16.48 3.68 13.67
N LEU A 37 -16.50 4.75 12.87
CA LEU A 37 -17.61 5.71 12.85
C LEU A 37 -18.16 5.89 11.44
N TRP A 38 -19.48 5.97 11.35
CA TRP A 38 -20.17 6.37 10.13
C TRP A 38 -20.14 7.88 10.01
N GLY A 39 -19.58 8.38 8.91
CA GLY A 39 -19.64 9.78 8.55
C GLY A 39 -21.04 10.18 8.08
N SER A 40 -21.36 11.47 8.16
CA SER A 40 -22.61 11.97 7.57
C SER A 40 -22.57 11.95 6.03
N ASP A 41 -23.75 11.96 5.41
CA ASP A 41 -23.98 11.70 3.97
C ASP A 41 -23.22 12.61 2.97
N GLU A 42 -22.58 13.68 3.42
CA GLU A 42 -22.01 14.73 2.55
C GLU A 42 -20.48 14.68 2.34
N GLY A 43 -19.79 13.61 2.73
CA GLY A 43 -18.32 13.55 2.65
C GLY A 43 -17.76 12.28 2.02
N LEU A 44 -17.71 12.20 0.68
CA LEU A 44 -17.07 11.05 -0.01
C LEU A 44 -15.54 11.02 0.15
N ASN A 45 -14.91 12.18 0.37
CA ASN A 45 -13.44 12.34 0.25
C ASN A 45 -12.77 13.10 1.41
N TYR A 46 -13.51 13.39 2.49
CA TYR A 46 -12.96 14.08 3.66
C TYR A 46 -13.78 13.81 4.93
N ILE A 47 -13.12 13.93 6.07
CA ILE A 47 -13.73 13.87 7.40
C ILE A 47 -14.35 15.22 7.71
N ASN A 48 -15.68 15.32 7.61
CA ASN A 48 -16.40 16.56 7.89
C ASN A 48 -16.44 16.90 9.40
N VAL A 49 -16.88 18.12 9.72
CA VAL A 49 -16.89 18.65 11.10
C VAL A 49 -17.80 17.83 12.03
N ALA A 50 -18.92 17.31 11.53
CA ALA A 50 -19.82 16.50 12.35
C ALA A 50 -19.14 15.17 12.75
N THR A 51 -18.52 14.49 11.80
CA THR A 51 -17.74 13.27 12.03
C THR A 51 -16.54 13.54 12.94
N GLN A 52 -15.86 14.68 12.78
CA GLN A 52 -14.79 15.10 13.68
C GLN A 52 -15.29 15.23 15.13
N ARG A 53 -16.44 15.88 15.35
CA ARG A 53 -17.03 15.99 16.70
C ARG A 53 -17.39 14.64 17.31
N MET A 54 -17.97 13.74 16.52
CA MET A 54 -18.26 12.37 16.97
C MET A 54 -16.98 11.63 17.36
N SER A 55 -15.92 11.77 16.57
CA SER A 55 -14.63 11.14 16.86
C SER A 55 -14.02 11.63 18.17
N VAL A 56 -14.18 12.92 18.50
CA VAL A 56 -13.70 13.50 19.76
C VAL A 56 -14.48 12.93 20.94
N GLN A 57 -15.80 12.73 20.81
CA GLN A 57 -16.62 12.11 21.86
C GLN A 57 -16.16 10.68 22.16
N VAL A 58 -15.90 9.88 21.12
CA VAL A 58 -15.41 8.51 21.28
C VAL A 58 -14.00 8.48 21.87
N ALA A 59 -13.12 9.37 21.42
CA ALA A 59 -11.78 9.49 22.01
C ALA A 59 -11.83 9.93 23.48
N SER A 60 -12.77 10.81 23.86
CA SER A 60 -13.01 11.21 25.24
C SER A 60 -13.36 10.06 26.16
N GLU A 61 -14.17 9.11 25.70
CA GLU A 61 -14.52 7.91 26.47
C GLU A 61 -13.33 6.97 26.64
N ILE A 62 -12.46 6.87 25.63
CA ILE A 62 -11.35 5.91 25.63
C ILE A 62 -10.09 6.45 26.32
N PHE A 63 -9.85 7.76 26.22
CA PHE A 63 -8.69 8.42 26.81
C PHE A 63 -9.03 9.20 28.10
N ASP A 64 -10.22 9.04 28.67
CA ASP A 64 -10.66 9.73 29.89
C ASP A 64 -10.56 11.27 29.82
N ASN A 65 -10.85 11.86 28.66
CA ASN A 65 -10.61 13.28 28.34
C ASN A 65 -9.14 13.76 28.45
N ASP A 66 -8.18 12.86 28.61
CA ASP A 66 -6.74 13.13 28.71
C ASP A 66 -6.06 12.95 27.35
N PHE A 67 -6.36 13.83 26.40
CA PHE A 67 -5.75 13.75 25.05
C PHE A 67 -5.70 15.10 24.33
N VAL A 68 -4.86 15.15 23.29
CA VAL A 68 -4.87 16.17 22.24
C VAL A 68 -5.46 15.57 20.98
N SER A 69 -6.33 16.30 20.31
CA SER A 69 -6.79 15.98 18.95
C SER A 69 -6.10 16.88 17.95
N LEU A 70 -5.53 16.29 16.90
CA LEU A 70 -4.93 16.99 15.77
C LEU A 70 -5.66 16.59 14.50
N VAL A 71 -6.00 17.55 13.65
CA VAL A 71 -6.68 17.28 12.38
C VAL A 71 -5.71 17.54 11.24
N VAL A 72 -5.32 16.49 10.53
CA VAL A 72 -4.47 16.59 9.34
C VAL A 72 -5.33 16.89 8.13
N LYS A 73 -5.03 17.97 7.41
CA LYS A 73 -5.82 18.52 6.32
C LYS A 73 -5.09 18.44 4.99
N ASP A 74 -5.86 18.52 3.90
CA ASP A 74 -5.35 18.60 2.54
C ASP A 74 -5.22 20.05 2.02
N GLU A 75 -4.91 20.20 0.73
CA GLU A 75 -4.58 21.48 0.07
C GLU A 75 -5.73 22.48 0.07
N ILE A 76 -6.95 21.98 0.19
CA ILE A 76 -8.18 22.77 0.24
C ILE A 76 -8.79 22.76 1.65
N ASN A 77 -7.95 22.50 2.66
CA ASN A 77 -8.27 22.58 4.07
C ASN A 77 -9.36 21.58 4.51
N ARG A 78 -9.45 20.42 3.86
CA ARG A 78 -10.38 19.34 4.25
C ARG A 78 -9.68 18.30 5.11
N GLY A 79 -10.31 17.90 6.20
CA GLY A 79 -9.76 16.90 7.12
C GLY A 79 -9.61 15.53 6.47
N GLN A 80 -8.42 14.95 6.54
CA GLN A 80 -8.09 13.64 5.97
C GLN A 80 -7.79 12.61 7.06
N LYS A 81 -7.18 13.03 8.16
CA LYS A 81 -6.93 12.20 9.34
C LYS A 81 -7.19 12.97 10.62
N ILE A 82 -7.57 12.26 11.67
CA ILE A 82 -7.63 12.81 13.03
C ILE A 82 -6.71 11.98 13.89
N ILE A 83 -5.76 12.61 14.57
CA ILE A 83 -4.79 11.94 15.44
C ILE A 83 -5.09 12.34 16.88
N PHE A 84 -5.18 11.34 17.75
CA PHE A 84 -5.34 11.51 19.19
C PHE A 84 -4.05 11.11 19.91
N LEU A 85 -3.54 12.00 20.76
CA LEU A 85 -2.32 11.79 21.52
C LEU A 85 -2.60 11.93 23.01
N ARG A 86 -2.32 10.88 23.79
CA ARG A 86 -2.30 10.92 25.25
C ARG A 86 -0.86 11.09 25.73
N LEU A 87 -0.59 12.18 26.45
CA LEU A 87 0.75 12.57 26.88
C LEU A 87 0.98 12.28 28.37
N ASN A 88 2.25 12.16 28.77
CA ASN A 88 2.61 11.91 30.17
C ASN A 88 2.65 13.19 31.03
N ASP A 89 2.95 14.33 30.43
CA ASP A 89 3.23 15.59 31.14
C ASP A 89 2.27 16.73 30.72
N GLN A 90 1.33 17.06 31.61
CA GLN A 90 0.39 18.17 31.43
C GLN A 90 1.08 19.55 31.46
N ALA A 91 2.24 19.69 32.12
CA ALA A 91 2.98 20.94 32.12
C ALA A 91 3.65 21.20 30.76
N TRP A 92 4.06 20.13 30.07
CA TRP A 92 4.54 20.22 28.69
C TRP A 92 3.40 20.49 27.71
N TYR A 93 2.24 19.86 27.91
CA TYR A 93 1.03 20.07 27.09
C TYR A 93 0.77 21.56 26.86
N ASN A 94 0.82 22.37 27.92
CA ASN A 94 0.53 23.79 27.84
C ASN A 94 1.65 24.64 27.19
N LYS A 95 2.85 24.08 27.02
CA LYS A 95 4.00 24.78 26.45
C LYS A 95 4.24 24.44 24.98
N PHE A 96 3.68 23.33 24.52
CA PHE A 96 3.90 22.86 23.15
C PHE A 96 2.90 23.49 22.18
N ASP A 97 3.42 23.97 21.06
CA ASP A 97 2.61 24.57 20.00
C ASP A 97 2.01 23.49 19.10
N PHE A 98 0.85 22.96 19.51
CA PHE A 98 0.10 21.98 18.72
C PHE A 98 -0.43 22.54 17.40
N ALA A 99 -0.65 23.85 17.30
CA ALA A 99 -1.12 24.47 16.06
C ALA A 99 -0.02 24.46 15.00
N PHE A 100 1.22 24.79 15.40
CA PHE A 100 2.40 24.64 14.54
C PHE A 100 2.60 23.19 14.14
N PHE A 101 2.46 22.25 15.09
CA PHE A 101 2.62 20.83 14.81
C PHE A 101 1.55 20.30 13.84
N GLU A 102 0.29 20.71 13.99
CA GLU A 102 -0.78 20.38 13.02
C GLU A 102 -0.43 20.90 11.62
N THR A 103 0.04 22.16 11.51
CA THR A 103 0.48 22.77 10.24
C THR A 103 1.67 22.02 9.62
N PHE A 104 2.59 21.55 10.44
CA PHE A 104 3.71 20.71 10.01
C PHE A 104 3.21 19.37 9.47
N LEU A 105 2.27 18.72 10.16
CA LEU A 105 1.68 17.45 9.72
C LEU A 105 0.90 17.60 8.42
N ASP A 106 0.16 18.69 8.23
CA ASP A 106 -0.51 19.02 6.97
C ASP A 106 0.51 19.09 5.82
N SER A 107 1.57 19.88 6.02
CA SER A 107 2.64 20.05 5.03
C SER A 107 3.34 18.73 4.70
N TYR A 108 3.59 17.90 5.73
CA TYR A 108 4.16 16.58 5.57
C TYR A 108 3.22 15.69 4.76
N PHE A 109 1.95 15.58 5.15
CA PHE A 109 0.93 14.79 4.46
C PHE A 109 0.81 15.16 2.98
N LEU A 110 0.74 16.46 2.68
CA LEU A 110 0.69 16.98 1.31
C LEU A 110 1.90 16.58 0.47
N LYS A 111 3.10 16.69 1.04
CA LYS A 111 4.33 16.28 0.37
C LYS A 111 4.31 14.81 -0.05
N PHE A 112 3.77 13.92 0.77
CA PHE A 112 3.64 12.49 0.40
C PHE A 112 2.55 12.24 -0.63
N ARG A 113 1.42 12.94 -0.53
CA ARG A 113 0.30 12.81 -1.49
C ARG A 113 0.65 13.32 -2.89
N VAL A 114 1.34 14.46 -2.98
CA VAL A 114 1.76 15.02 -4.28
C VAL A 114 2.88 14.19 -4.91
N LYS A 115 3.77 13.61 -4.09
CA LYS A 115 4.80 12.69 -4.57
C LYS A 115 4.20 11.41 -5.14
N SER A 116 3.21 10.79 -4.50
CA SER A 116 2.60 9.56 -5.01
C SER A 116 1.90 9.76 -6.36
N ILE A 117 1.27 10.92 -6.60
CA ILE A 117 0.62 11.24 -7.89
C ILE A 117 1.65 11.47 -9.00
N LYS A 118 2.75 12.18 -8.75
CA LYS A 118 3.82 12.38 -9.77
C LYS A 118 4.69 11.15 -9.98
N GLU A 119 4.72 10.24 -9.02
CA GLU A 119 5.40 8.94 -9.12
C GLU A 119 4.60 7.95 -9.99
N LEU A 120 3.26 8.05 -10.12
CA LEU A 120 2.45 7.25 -11.06
C LEU A 120 2.95 7.33 -12.50
N ASP A 121 2.95 8.55 -13.05
CA ASP A 121 3.35 8.80 -14.43
C ASP A 121 4.80 8.37 -14.70
N LYS A 122 5.64 8.35 -13.65
CA LYS A 122 7.03 7.90 -13.70
C LYS A 122 7.19 6.39 -13.53
N ILE A 123 6.35 5.71 -12.74
CA ILE A 123 6.46 4.27 -12.49
C ILE A 123 6.04 3.50 -13.74
N GLU A 124 4.93 3.88 -14.39
CA GLU A 124 4.50 3.24 -15.64
C GLU A 124 5.50 3.44 -16.77
N SER A 125 6.02 4.66 -16.91
CA SER A 125 7.03 5.00 -17.93
C SER A 125 8.44 4.41 -17.66
N GLN A 126 8.70 3.94 -16.43
CA GLN A 126 9.95 3.29 -16.05
C GLN A 126 9.85 1.77 -15.96
N SER A 127 8.65 1.19 -16.05
CA SER A 127 8.50 -0.26 -16.16
C SER A 127 9.02 -0.72 -17.52
N LEU A 128 9.89 -1.72 -17.53
CA LEU A 128 10.35 -2.31 -18.78
C LEU A 128 9.26 -3.23 -19.31
N ASN A 129 9.09 -3.29 -20.63
CA ASN A 129 8.31 -4.39 -21.19
C ASN A 129 9.01 -5.72 -20.85
N PHE A 130 8.21 -6.77 -20.66
CA PHE A 130 8.71 -8.06 -20.18
C PHE A 130 9.86 -8.63 -21.03
N TRP A 131 9.76 -8.50 -22.36
CA TRP A 131 10.79 -9.00 -23.28
C TRP A 131 12.11 -8.21 -23.18
N SER A 132 12.04 -6.90 -23.05
CA SER A 132 13.20 -6.02 -22.88
C SER A 132 13.85 -6.25 -21.53
N PHE A 133 13.05 -6.49 -20.49
CA PHE A 133 13.54 -6.91 -19.19
C PHE A 133 14.32 -8.23 -19.28
N LEU A 134 13.74 -9.27 -19.91
CA LEU A 134 14.45 -10.53 -20.08
C LEU A 134 15.74 -10.38 -20.88
N SER A 135 15.72 -9.62 -21.99
CA SER A 135 16.94 -9.34 -22.77
C SER A 135 18.01 -8.62 -21.96
N LEU A 136 17.61 -7.73 -21.05
CA LEU A 136 18.53 -7.07 -20.12
C LEU A 136 19.09 -8.05 -19.09
N VAL A 137 18.27 -8.94 -18.54
CA VAL A 137 18.74 -9.98 -17.61
C VAL A 137 19.79 -10.87 -18.29
N GLU A 138 19.53 -11.35 -19.52
CA GLU A 138 20.49 -12.18 -20.27
C GLU A 138 21.78 -11.42 -20.60
N LYS A 139 21.68 -10.12 -20.91
CA LYS A 139 22.85 -9.28 -21.25
C LYS A 139 23.70 -8.93 -20.03
N GLU A 140 23.06 -8.58 -18.92
CA GLU A 140 23.72 -8.12 -17.70
C GLU A 140 24.14 -9.30 -16.80
N GLY A 141 23.67 -10.52 -17.07
CA GLY A 141 24.00 -11.72 -16.29
C GLY A 141 23.41 -11.69 -14.88
N GLY A 142 22.34 -10.91 -14.68
CA GLY A 142 21.75 -10.65 -13.38
C GLY A 142 20.80 -11.75 -12.90
N GLU A 143 20.49 -11.72 -11.61
CA GLU A 143 19.38 -12.48 -11.04
C GLU A 143 18.07 -11.69 -11.15
N LYS A 144 16.95 -12.42 -11.13
CA LYS A 144 15.63 -11.80 -10.98
C LYS A 144 15.06 -12.12 -9.60
N ALA A 145 14.77 -11.08 -8.85
CA ALA A 145 13.89 -11.19 -7.68
C ALA A 145 12.45 -11.13 -8.17
N CYS A 146 11.59 -12.01 -7.65
CA CYS A 146 10.19 -12.13 -8.01
C CYS A 146 9.35 -12.00 -6.76
N VAL A 147 8.50 -10.97 -6.72
CA VAL A 147 7.43 -10.86 -5.74
C VAL A 147 6.16 -11.40 -6.39
N ASP A 148 5.68 -12.53 -5.89
CA ASP A 148 4.49 -13.22 -6.38
C ASP A 148 3.28 -12.91 -5.48
N PHE A 149 2.30 -12.21 -6.04
CA PHE A 149 1.06 -11.84 -5.37
C PHE A 149 -0.07 -12.86 -5.57
N THR A 150 0.19 -14.05 -6.15
CA THR A 150 -0.84 -15.06 -6.42
C THR A 150 -1.60 -15.45 -5.14
N ALA A 151 -0.86 -15.77 -4.07
CA ALA A 151 -1.45 -16.16 -2.78
C ALA A 151 -2.30 -15.01 -2.19
N PHE A 152 -1.76 -13.79 -2.23
CA PHE A 152 -2.45 -12.57 -1.81
C PHE A 152 -3.75 -12.38 -2.59
N LEU A 153 -3.72 -12.42 -3.92
CA LEU A 153 -4.90 -12.22 -4.75
C LEU A 153 -5.93 -13.32 -4.56
N ASN A 154 -5.51 -14.58 -4.46
CA ASN A 154 -6.43 -15.69 -4.22
C ASN A 154 -7.14 -15.55 -2.87
N SER A 155 -6.42 -15.17 -1.81
CA SER A 155 -7.04 -14.91 -0.49
C SER A 155 -8.08 -13.79 -0.53
N LEU A 156 -7.91 -12.82 -1.43
CA LEU A 156 -8.88 -11.75 -1.62
C LEU A 156 -10.05 -12.18 -2.50
N ILE A 157 -9.86 -13.02 -3.51
CA ILE A 157 -10.93 -13.51 -4.41
C ILE A 157 -11.83 -14.52 -3.69
N ASP A 158 -11.26 -15.38 -2.84
CA ASP A 158 -12.03 -16.38 -2.10
C ASP A 158 -12.99 -15.73 -1.08
N GLU A 159 -12.63 -14.55 -0.55
CA GLU A 159 -13.45 -13.79 0.40
C GLU A 159 -14.28 -12.66 -0.28
N LYS A 160 -13.81 -12.10 -1.41
CA LYS A 160 -14.59 -11.15 -2.22
C LYS A 160 -15.37 -11.89 -3.29
N ASN A 161 -16.69 -11.89 -3.19
CA ASN A 161 -17.59 -12.11 -4.33
C ASN A 161 -17.48 -11.01 -5.42
N ASP A 162 -16.36 -10.29 -5.53
CA ASP A 162 -16.15 -9.20 -6.49
C ASP A 162 -14.66 -8.81 -6.69
N ASN A 163 -14.30 -8.39 -7.90
CA ASN A 163 -12.95 -8.03 -8.35
C ASN A 163 -12.48 -6.64 -7.86
N SER A 164 -13.00 -6.11 -6.75
CA SER A 164 -12.86 -4.69 -6.36
C SER A 164 -11.51 -4.32 -5.71
N LEU A 165 -10.44 -5.09 -5.92
CA LEU A 165 -9.11 -4.67 -5.49
C LEU A 165 -8.65 -3.55 -6.41
N ASP A 166 -8.36 -2.39 -5.84
CA ASP A 166 -7.73 -1.27 -6.53
C ASP A 166 -6.25 -1.58 -6.81
N TRP A 167 -6.04 -2.50 -7.75
CA TRP A 167 -4.76 -3.13 -8.05
C TRP A 167 -3.73 -2.13 -8.53
N GLU A 168 -4.16 -1.14 -9.32
CA GLU A 168 -3.30 -0.09 -9.84
C GLU A 168 -2.70 0.75 -8.69
N ASN A 169 -3.55 1.18 -7.75
CA ASN A 169 -3.09 1.94 -6.60
C ASN A 169 -2.26 1.10 -5.63
N PHE A 170 -2.64 -0.17 -5.43
CA PHE A 170 -1.87 -1.12 -4.61
C PHE A 170 -0.45 -1.32 -5.14
N ILE A 171 -0.30 -1.70 -6.40
CA ILE A 171 1.00 -1.97 -7.02
C ILE A 171 1.83 -0.70 -7.06
N ARG A 172 1.24 0.45 -7.38
CA ARG A 172 1.94 1.74 -7.34
C ARG A 172 2.60 1.95 -5.99
N ASP A 173 1.81 1.87 -4.92
CA ASP A 173 2.29 2.21 -3.59
C ASP A 173 3.36 1.20 -3.14
N PHE A 174 3.20 -0.08 -3.51
CA PHE A 174 4.20 -1.12 -3.28
C PHE A 174 5.52 -0.82 -3.99
N ILE A 175 5.51 -0.58 -5.30
CA ILE A 175 6.72 -0.23 -6.06
C ILE A 175 7.35 1.07 -5.56
N GLY A 176 6.52 2.03 -5.16
CA GLY A 176 6.95 3.28 -4.57
C GLY A 176 7.74 3.07 -3.27
N GLU A 177 7.31 2.17 -2.39
CA GLU A 177 8.06 1.82 -1.18
C GLU A 177 9.37 1.12 -1.51
N VAL A 178 9.38 0.15 -2.43
CA VAL A 178 10.63 -0.54 -2.84
C VAL A 178 11.64 0.46 -3.40
N LYS A 179 11.21 1.38 -4.29
CA LYS A 179 12.10 2.40 -4.87
C LYS A 179 12.62 3.42 -3.87
N ARG A 180 11.87 3.73 -2.80
CA ARG A 180 12.32 4.65 -1.75
C ARG A 180 13.38 4.01 -0.86
N SER A 181 13.27 2.70 -0.67
CA SER A 181 14.19 1.92 0.15
C SER A 181 15.44 1.50 -0.63
N PHE A 182 15.37 1.42 -1.97
CA PHE A 182 16.48 1.03 -2.83
C PHE A 182 17.19 2.27 -3.42
N THR A 183 18.48 2.44 -3.16
CA THR A 183 19.23 3.65 -3.55
C THR A 183 19.59 3.72 -5.03
N ASP A 184 19.61 2.59 -5.74
CA ASP A 184 19.98 2.54 -7.16
C ASP A 184 18.77 2.63 -8.11
N SER A 185 19.07 2.80 -9.40
CA SER A 185 18.06 2.73 -10.45
C SER A 185 17.46 1.32 -10.54
N LEU A 186 16.35 1.10 -9.84
CA LEU A 186 15.60 -0.15 -9.84
C LEU A 186 14.92 -0.38 -11.19
N LYS A 187 15.34 -1.42 -11.92
CA LYS A 187 14.68 -1.88 -13.14
C LYS A 187 13.72 -3.02 -12.78
N PHE A 188 12.48 -2.92 -13.24
CA PHE A 188 11.46 -3.92 -12.96
C PHE A 188 10.49 -4.10 -14.14
N THR A 189 9.81 -5.24 -14.16
CA THR A 189 8.74 -5.56 -15.11
C THR A 189 7.60 -6.27 -14.39
N PHE A 190 6.43 -6.22 -15.00
CA PHE A 190 5.29 -7.05 -14.61
C PHE A 190 5.22 -8.28 -15.52
N GLU A 191 4.96 -9.45 -14.94
CA GLU A 191 4.47 -10.64 -15.67
C GLU A 191 3.03 -10.85 -15.23
N SER A 192 2.10 -10.45 -16.09
CA SER A 192 0.68 -10.29 -15.74
C SER A 192 0.46 -9.33 -14.55
N ASN A 193 -0.78 -9.19 -14.11
CA ASN A 193 -1.14 -8.38 -12.94
C ASN A 193 -0.86 -9.12 -11.61
N ILE A 194 0.11 -10.03 -11.56
CA ILE A 194 0.28 -10.93 -10.40
C ILE A 194 1.74 -11.03 -9.94
N ARG A 195 2.70 -10.87 -10.85
CA ARG A 195 4.12 -10.99 -10.51
C ARG A 195 4.90 -9.76 -10.90
N VAL A 196 5.75 -9.32 -9.99
CA VAL A 196 6.69 -8.23 -10.22
C VAL A 196 8.10 -8.81 -10.19
N TYR A 197 8.84 -8.60 -11.26
CA TYR A 197 10.25 -8.96 -11.34
C TYR A 197 11.12 -7.73 -11.23
N PHE A 198 12.14 -7.83 -10.39
CA PHE A 198 13.19 -6.82 -10.22
C PHE A 198 14.50 -7.39 -10.73
N LEU A 199 15.23 -6.61 -11.52
CA LEU A 199 16.57 -6.96 -11.95
C LEU A 199 17.54 -6.61 -10.82
N THR A 200 18.36 -7.57 -10.44
CA THR A 200 19.45 -7.34 -9.49
C THR A 200 20.73 -8.02 -9.95
N ASN A 201 21.84 -7.48 -9.51
CA ASN A 201 23.15 -8.10 -9.68
C ASN A 201 23.48 -8.93 -8.45
N GLU A 202 24.41 -9.87 -8.58
CA GLU A 202 24.80 -10.78 -7.50
C GLU A 202 25.32 -10.03 -6.25
N ASP A 203 26.01 -8.91 -6.44
CA ASP A 203 26.55 -8.05 -5.38
C ASP A 203 25.45 -7.31 -4.58
N LYS A 204 24.27 -7.08 -5.17
CA LYS A 204 23.15 -6.35 -4.55
C LYS A 204 21.96 -7.23 -4.22
N LYS A 205 22.11 -8.55 -4.38
CA LYS A 205 21.06 -9.53 -4.13
C LYS A 205 20.57 -9.48 -2.70
N GLU A 206 21.49 -9.52 -1.73
CA GLU A 206 21.17 -9.55 -0.30
C GLU A 206 20.51 -8.24 0.15
N GLU A 207 21.02 -7.10 -0.32
CA GLU A 207 20.43 -5.79 -0.07
C GLU A 207 18.98 -5.71 -0.60
N LEU A 208 18.77 -6.08 -1.86
CA LEU A 208 17.43 -6.10 -2.45
C LEU A 208 16.51 -7.10 -1.74
N SER A 209 17.01 -8.25 -1.32
CA SER A 209 16.25 -9.26 -0.56
C SER A 209 15.73 -8.67 0.74
N ASN A 210 16.62 -8.08 1.55
CA ASN A 210 16.25 -7.49 2.83
C ASN A 210 15.23 -6.36 2.64
N ILE A 211 15.42 -5.52 1.62
CA ILE A 211 14.48 -4.44 1.31
C ILE A 211 13.11 -5.00 0.89
N LEU A 212 13.08 -6.00 0.00
CA LEU A 212 11.81 -6.60 -0.45
C LEU A 212 11.10 -7.31 0.70
N GLU A 213 11.82 -8.03 1.56
CA GLU A 213 11.26 -8.67 2.75
C GLU A 213 10.70 -7.65 3.74
N ASP A 214 11.43 -6.57 4.00
CA ASP A 214 10.99 -5.47 4.85
C ASP A 214 9.72 -4.83 4.28
N VAL A 215 9.71 -4.47 2.99
CA VAL A 215 8.53 -3.91 2.32
C VAL A 215 7.36 -4.88 2.38
N ILE A 216 7.54 -6.15 1.99
CA ILE A 216 6.47 -7.18 2.07
C ILE A 216 5.96 -7.34 3.50
N THR A 217 6.80 -7.12 4.50
CA THR A 217 6.40 -7.29 5.90
C THR A 217 5.64 -6.09 6.44
N SER A 218 6.09 -4.88 6.11
CA SER A 218 5.58 -3.62 6.67
C SER A 218 4.56 -2.91 5.78
N PHE A 219 4.38 -3.33 4.53
CA PHE A 219 3.49 -2.67 3.58
C PHE A 219 2.06 -2.60 4.14
N PRO A 220 1.37 -1.45 4.03
CA PRO A 220 0.05 -1.26 4.63
C PRO A 220 -1.08 -1.92 3.79
N TYR A 221 -1.02 -3.24 3.61
CA TYR A 221 -1.99 -4.05 2.83
C TYR A 221 -3.45 -3.77 3.19
N ARG A 222 -3.71 -3.48 4.47
CA ARG A 222 -5.05 -3.13 4.96
C ARG A 222 -5.72 -2.03 4.14
N ARG A 223 -4.96 -1.07 3.59
CA ARG A 223 -5.50 -0.03 2.71
C ARG A 223 -6.15 -0.54 1.42
N TYR A 224 -6.07 -1.83 1.12
CA TYR A 224 -6.61 -2.41 -0.11
C TYR A 224 -7.45 -3.67 0.15
N CYS A 225 -7.34 -4.29 1.33
CA CYS A 225 -8.01 -5.54 1.71
C CYS A 225 -9.34 -5.31 2.46
N PHE A 226 -10.30 -4.66 1.82
CA PHE A 226 -11.66 -4.51 2.34
C PHE A 226 -12.70 -5.09 1.38
N ASN A 227 -13.73 -5.74 1.91
CA ASN A 227 -14.90 -6.18 1.12
C ASN A 227 -15.84 -4.99 0.84
N ASN A 228 -16.86 -5.21 0.01
CA ASN A 228 -17.84 -4.17 -0.34
C ASN A 228 -18.67 -3.68 0.87
N ASN A 229 -18.66 -4.43 1.99
CA ASN A 229 -19.29 -4.05 3.25
C ASN A 229 -18.35 -3.25 4.19
N GLY A 230 -17.09 -3.04 3.78
CA GLY A 230 -16.08 -2.33 4.57
C GLY A 230 -15.52 -3.16 5.73
N GLU A 231 -15.65 -4.47 5.64
CA GLU A 231 -15.02 -5.42 6.56
C GLU A 231 -13.63 -5.78 6.02
N PHE A 232 -12.69 -5.92 6.94
CA PHE A 232 -11.34 -6.30 6.62
C PHE A 232 -11.29 -7.78 6.25
N ILE A 233 -10.60 -8.07 5.15
CA ILE A 233 -10.43 -9.40 4.58
C ILE A 233 -9.08 -9.95 5.05
N SER A 234 -9.08 -11.19 5.52
CA SER A 234 -7.83 -11.86 5.87
C SER A 234 -7.02 -12.12 4.59
N PHE A 235 -5.70 -11.94 4.63
CA PHE A 235 -4.88 -12.08 3.42
C PHE A 235 -3.60 -12.83 3.69
N GLU A 236 -3.12 -13.53 2.67
CA GLU A 236 -1.79 -14.12 2.65
C GLU A 236 -0.77 -13.12 2.10
N LYS A 237 0.39 -13.01 2.74
CA LYS A 237 1.44 -12.11 2.27
C LYS A 237 2.03 -12.61 0.94
N PRO A 238 2.46 -11.69 0.05
CA PRO A 238 3.16 -12.04 -1.17
C PRO A 238 4.42 -12.87 -0.89
N ILE A 239 4.78 -13.74 -1.83
CA ILE A 239 5.94 -14.62 -1.71
C ILE A 239 7.12 -14.00 -2.47
N LEU A 240 8.25 -13.82 -1.79
CA LEU A 240 9.51 -13.46 -2.42
C LEU A 240 10.24 -14.72 -2.88
N SER A 241 10.73 -14.72 -4.12
CA SER A 241 11.60 -15.77 -4.64
C SER A 241 12.69 -15.19 -5.54
N PHE A 242 13.89 -15.78 -5.48
CA PHE A 242 14.99 -15.45 -6.38
C PHE A 242 15.16 -16.57 -7.40
N LYS A 243 15.35 -16.19 -8.67
CA LYS A 243 15.69 -17.13 -9.74
C LYS A 243 16.89 -16.63 -10.51
N SER A 244 17.91 -17.46 -10.65
CA SER A 244 18.94 -17.27 -11.67
C SER A 244 18.28 -17.43 -13.05
N VAL A 245 18.66 -16.57 -13.99
CA VAL A 245 18.32 -16.79 -15.40
C VAL A 245 19.51 -17.47 -16.04
N GLU A 246 19.49 -18.80 -16.07
CA GLU A 246 20.51 -19.57 -16.79
C GLU A 246 20.32 -19.42 -18.30
N GLY A 247 21.44 -19.50 -19.03
CA GLY A 247 21.51 -19.14 -20.45
C GLY A 247 20.53 -19.88 -21.37
N ASN A 248 20.03 -19.17 -22.38
CA ASN A 248 18.99 -19.53 -23.37
C ASN A 248 17.52 -19.52 -22.87
N PHE A 249 17.23 -18.97 -21.70
CA PHE A 249 15.87 -18.85 -21.17
C PHE A 249 14.88 -18.17 -22.14
N ILE A 250 15.30 -17.11 -22.85
CA ILE A 250 14.43 -16.44 -23.84
C ILE A 250 14.15 -17.34 -25.04
N LYS A 251 15.14 -18.11 -25.52
CA LYS A 251 14.93 -19.05 -26.63
C LYS A 251 13.95 -20.15 -26.24
N ASP A 252 14.07 -20.68 -25.03
CA ASP A 252 13.21 -21.75 -24.53
C ASP A 252 11.77 -21.27 -24.31
N LEU A 253 11.59 -20.03 -23.84
CA LEU A 253 10.28 -19.39 -23.73
C LEU A 253 9.65 -19.10 -25.09
N GLN A 254 10.42 -18.57 -26.04
CA GLN A 254 9.94 -18.33 -27.41
C GLN A 254 9.57 -19.63 -28.12
N LEU A 255 10.27 -20.72 -27.86
CA LEU A 255 9.92 -22.05 -28.35
C LEU A 255 8.59 -22.53 -27.75
N LYS A 256 8.40 -22.41 -26.43
CA LYS A 256 7.15 -22.78 -25.75
C LYS A 256 5.95 -21.93 -26.20
N ASP A 257 6.12 -20.63 -26.41
CA ASP A 257 5.05 -19.76 -26.91
C ASP A 257 4.70 -20.04 -28.38
N ARG A 258 5.68 -20.47 -29.18
CA ARG A 258 5.43 -20.97 -30.55
C ARG A 258 4.69 -22.31 -30.54
N GLU A 259 4.99 -23.19 -29.60
CA GLU A 259 4.29 -24.46 -29.42
C GLU A 259 2.84 -24.27 -28.94
N ARG A 260 2.60 -23.30 -28.05
CA ARG A 260 1.24 -22.88 -27.63
C ARG A 260 0.42 -22.22 -28.74
N LYS A 261 1.08 -21.70 -29.79
CA LYS A 261 0.44 -21.15 -31.00
C LYS A 261 0.22 -22.18 -32.12
N LYS A 262 0.27 -23.49 -31.84
CA LYS A 262 -0.40 -24.46 -32.71
C LYS A 262 -1.91 -24.35 -32.46
N PRO A 263 -2.73 -24.03 -33.47
CA PRO A 263 -4.15 -23.79 -33.23
C PRO A 263 -4.84 -25.11 -32.89
N GLU A 264 -5.30 -25.25 -31.64
CA GLU A 264 -6.50 -26.05 -31.39
C GLU A 264 -7.63 -25.42 -32.22
N ARG A 265 -8.44 -26.29 -32.85
CA ARG A 265 -9.43 -25.96 -33.88
C ARG A 265 -10.11 -24.60 -33.66
N VAL A 266 -9.91 -23.70 -34.62
CA VAL A 266 -10.75 -22.51 -34.77
C VAL A 266 -12.12 -22.98 -35.25
N PHE A 267 -13.11 -23.05 -34.35
CA PHE A 267 -14.51 -23.21 -34.73
C PHE A 267 -14.91 -22.02 -35.60
N LYS A 268 -15.42 -22.29 -36.80
CA LYS A 268 -15.94 -21.25 -37.67
C LYS A 268 -17.36 -20.90 -37.20
N PRO A 269 -17.75 -19.61 -37.16
CA PRO A 269 -19.12 -19.19 -36.81
C PRO A 269 -20.24 -19.82 -37.68
N SER A 270 -19.89 -20.43 -38.82
CA SER A 270 -20.80 -21.19 -39.67
C SER A 270 -21.21 -22.56 -39.12
N GLU A 271 -20.62 -23.01 -38.00
CA GLU A 271 -20.93 -24.30 -37.36
C GLU A 271 -22.00 -24.18 -36.26
N PHE A 272 -22.64 -23.01 -36.14
CA PHE A 272 -23.79 -22.75 -35.26
C PHE A 272 -25.04 -22.33 -36.07
N LEU A 273 -25.35 -23.08 -37.12
CA LEU A 273 -26.66 -23.05 -37.80
C LEU A 273 -27.35 -24.40 -37.65
#